data_AF-A0A917C396-F1
#
_entry.id   AF-A0A917C396-F1
#
_cell.length_a   1.000
_cell.length_b   1.000
_cell.length_c   1.000
_cell.angle_alpha   90.00
_cell.angle_beta   90.00
_cell.angle_gamma   90.00
#
_symmetry.space_group_name_H-M   'P 1'
#
loop_
_entity.id
_entity.type
_entity.pdbx_description
1 polymer ?
#
loop_
_entity_poly.entity_id
_entity_poly.type
_entity_poly.pdbx_seq_one_letter_code
_entity_poly.pdbx_strand_id
1 'polypeptide(L)' 'MSDRCTSLYLKYQGNPAPKAFAKGRTRGCGWDKGTTLEDARKRALGFCNAYGGDDCRIVEFVK' A
#
# COMPACT_ATOMS: atom_id res chain seq x y z
N MET A 1 1.83 -14.27 -2.61
CA MET A 1 1.30 -12.89 -2.80
C MET A 1 0.51 -12.95 -4.09
N SER A 2 -0.73 -12.43 -4.14
CA SER A 2 -1.52 -12.51 -5.38
C SER A 2 -0.93 -11.64 -6.49
N ASP A 3 -1.16 -11.98 -7.75
CA ASP A 3 -0.62 -11.27 -8.91
C ASP A 3 -0.93 -9.77 -8.90
N ARG A 4 -2.10 -9.41 -8.38
CA ARG A 4 -2.51 -8.01 -8.17
C ARG A 4 -1.61 -7.29 -7.17
N CYS A 5 -1.29 -7.93 -6.05
CA CYS A 5 -0.40 -7.34 -5.05
C CYS A 5 1.02 -7.19 -5.57
N THR A 6 1.48 -8.16 -6.37
CA THR A 6 2.77 -8.06 -7.06
C THR A 6 2.80 -6.87 -8.02
N SER A 7 1.76 -6.70 -8.85
CA SER A 7 1.66 -5.55 -9.76
C SER A 7 1.62 -4.20 -9.02
N LEU A 8 0.84 -4.12 -7.95
CA LEU A 8 0.76 -2.92 -7.10
C LEU A 8 2.10 -2.63 -6.42
N TYR A 9 2.79 -3.66 -5.97
CA TYR A 9 4.10 -3.53 -5.33
C TYR A 9 5.17 -3.02 -6.30
N LEU A 10 5.19 -3.48 -7.55
CA LEU A 10 6.09 -2.97 -8.58
C LEU A 10 5.84 -1.48 -8.88
N LYS A 11 4.56 -1.06 -8.94
CA LYS A 11 4.20 0.36 -9.10
C LYS A 11 4.63 1.20 -7.90
N TYR A 12 4.48 0.66 -6.69
CA TYR A 12 5.02 1.25 -5.47
C TYR A 12 6.53 1.45 -5.59
N GLN A 13 7.30 0.42 -5.96
CA GLN A 13 8.76 0.50 -6.06
C GLN A 13 9.22 1.60 -7.04
N GLY A 14 8.56 1.73 -8.20
CA GLY A 14 8.91 2.72 -9.23
C GLY A 14 8.63 4.19 -8.90
N ASN A 15 7.99 4.52 -7.77
CA ASN A 15 7.61 5.90 -7.46
C ASN A 15 8.61 6.60 -6.50
N PRO A 16 9.19 7.77 -6.83
CA PRO A 16 10.13 8.44 -5.93
C PRO A 16 9.48 9.28 -4.83
N ALA A 17 8.16 9.50 -4.84
CA ALA A 17 7.47 10.32 -3.83
C ALA A 17 7.32 9.59 -2.48
N PRO A 18 7.06 10.31 -1.37
CA PRO A 18 6.69 9.71 -0.10
C PRO A 18 5.52 8.74 -0.31
N LYS A 19 5.73 7.47 0.01
CA LYS A 19 4.83 6.38 -0.37
C LYS A 19 4.77 5.32 0.69
N ALA A 20 3.64 4.62 0.75
CA ALA A 20 3.48 3.48 1.63
C ALA A 20 2.79 2.34 0.90
N PHE A 21 3.11 1.12 1.32
CA PHE A 21 2.44 -0.10 0.88
C PHE A 21 1.82 -0.78 2.09
N ALA A 22 0.52 -1.02 1.97
CA ALA A 22 -0.30 -1.77 2.90
C ALA A 22 -0.63 -3.15 2.32
N LYS A 23 -0.68 -4.13 3.20
CA LYS A 23 -1.07 -5.50 2.86
C LYS A 23 -1.96 -6.05 3.96
N GLY A 24 -3.03 -6.73 3.57
CA GLY A 24 -3.83 -7.51 4.49
C GLY A 24 -3.12 -8.81 4.89
N ARG A 25 -3.60 -9.43 5.95
CA ARG A 25 -3.00 -10.64 6.50
C ARG A 25 -3.10 -11.82 5.53
N THR A 26 -4.26 -12.01 4.90
CA THR A 26 -4.53 -13.13 3.98
C THR A 26 -4.88 -12.66 2.57
N ARG A 27 -5.60 -11.54 2.46
CA ARG A 27 -6.06 -10.98 1.18
C ARG A 27 -5.94 -9.45 1.20
N GLY A 28 -5.95 -8.87 0.00
CA GLY A 28 -5.93 -7.44 -0.21
C GLY A 28 -4.58 -6.77 0.04
N CYS A 29 -4.37 -5.68 -0.68
CA CYS A 29 -3.16 -4.90 -0.66
C CYS A 29 -3.44 -3.55 -1.33
N GLY A 30 -2.64 -2.56 -0.99
CA GLY A 30 -2.80 -1.22 -1.53
C GLY A 30 -1.56 -0.41 -1.30
N TRP A 31 -1.21 0.43 -2.25
CA TRP A 31 -0.19 1.45 -2.05
C TRP A 31 -0.78 2.79 -2.46
N ASP A 32 -0.19 3.85 -1.95
CA ASP A 32 -0.39 5.19 -2.50
C ASP A 32 0.81 6.07 -2.14
N LYS A 33 0.88 7.24 -2.79
CA LYS A 33 1.78 8.32 -2.46
C LYS A 33 1.05 9.42 -1.68
N GLY A 34 1.79 10.20 -0.90
CA GLY A 34 1.26 11.32 -0.15
C GLY A 34 2.20 12.53 -0.18
N THR A 35 1.70 13.68 0.26
CA THR A 35 2.54 14.85 0.51
C THR A 35 3.43 14.64 1.75
N THR A 36 2.98 13.79 2.67
CA THR A 36 3.75 13.33 3.83
C THR A 36 3.68 11.81 3.91
N LEU A 37 4.62 11.21 4.65
CA LEU A 37 4.60 9.78 4.95
C LEU A 37 3.33 9.35 5.69
N GLU A 38 2.78 10.20 6.57
CA GLU A 38 1.53 9.89 7.28
C GLU A 38 0.35 9.84 6.31
N ASP A 39 0.27 10.78 5.37
CA ASP A 39 -0.76 10.81 4.33
C ASP A 39 -0.66 9.57 3.42
N ALA A 40 0.57 9.22 2.99
CA ALA A 40 0.82 8.01 2.20
C ALA A 40 0.35 6.74 2.93
N ARG A 41 0.61 6.64 4.23
CA ARG A 41 0.16 5.51 5.07
C ARG A 41 -1.36 5.44 5.15
N LYS A 42 -2.04 6.56 5.43
CA LYS A 42 -3.52 6.61 5.49
C LYS A 42 -4.14 6.17 4.16
N ARG A 43 -3.63 6.68 3.03
CA ARG A 43 -4.12 6.30 1.69
C ARG A 43 -3.84 4.84 1.35
N ALA A 44 -2.64 4.33 1.63
CA ALA A 44 -2.31 2.92 1.39
C ALA A 44 -3.22 1.97 2.17
N LEU A 45 -3.49 2.28 3.45
CA LEU A 45 -4.45 1.53 4.28
C LEU A 45 -5.87 1.63 3.72
N GLY A 46 -6.31 2.83 3.35
CA GLY A 46 -7.62 3.05 2.73
C GLY A 46 -7.80 2.22 1.46
N PHE A 47 -6.78 2.21 0.60
CA PHE A 47 -6.75 1.38 -0.61
C PHE A 47 -6.84 -0.11 -0.23
N CYS A 48 -5.98 -0.61 0.64
CA CYS A 48 -6.02 -2.02 1.06
C CYS A 48 -7.41 -2.45 1.58
N ASN A 49 -8.04 -1.63 2.42
CA ASN A 49 -9.38 -1.90 2.94
C ASN A 49 -10.46 -1.84 1.85
N ALA A 50 -10.39 -0.86 0.94
CA ALA A 50 -11.34 -0.72 -0.17
C ALA A 50 -11.31 -1.92 -1.15
N TYR A 51 -10.18 -2.61 -1.25
CA TYR A 51 -10.05 -3.84 -2.04
C TYR A 51 -10.31 -5.13 -1.23
N GLY A 52 -10.98 -5.01 -0.08
CA GLY A 52 -11.41 -6.15 0.72
C GLY A 52 -10.30 -6.84 1.50
N GLY A 53 -9.19 -6.13 1.75
CA GLY A 53 -8.11 -6.66 2.57
C GLY A 53 -8.53 -6.89 4.02
N ASP A 54 -8.04 -7.96 4.61
CA ASP A 54 -8.27 -8.28 6.02
C ASP A 54 -7.08 -7.79 6.86
N ASP A 55 -7.35 -7.10 7.98
CA ASP A 55 -6.29 -6.64 8.90
C ASP A 55 -5.16 -5.88 8.16
N CYS A 56 -5.56 -4.91 7.34
CA CYS A 56 -4.65 -4.13 6.51
C CYS A 56 -3.64 -3.37 7.38
N ARG A 57 -2.35 -3.62 7.12
CA ARG A 57 -1.23 -2.97 7.82
C ARG A 57 -0.19 -2.48 6.84
N ILE A 58 0.53 -1.42 7.22
CA ILE A 58 1.69 -0.94 6.46
C ILE A 58 2.81 -1.96 6.59
N VAL A 59 3.30 -2.45 5.47
CA VAL A 59 4.44 -3.39 5.41
C VAL A 59 5.70 -2.72 4.91
N GLU A 60 5.59 -1.68 4.08
CA GLU A 60 6.74 -0.90 3.57
C GLU A 60 6.39 0.57 3.39
N PHE A 61 7.39 1.45 3.48
CA PHE A 61 7.24 2.87 3.23
C PHE A 61 8.57 3.55 2.88
N VAL A 62 8.50 4.64 2.10
CA VAL A 62 9.64 5.50 1.74
C VAL A 62 9.27 6.94 2.05
N LYS A 63 10.23 7.69 2.62
CA LYS A 63 10.12 9.11 2.95
C LYS A 63 10.64 9.97 1.80
#